data_AF-F7DJ33-F1
#
_entry.id   AF-F7DJ33-F1
#
_cell.length_a   1.000
_cell.length_b   1.000
_cell.length_c   1.000
_cell.angle_alpha   90.00
_cell.angle_beta   90.00
_cell.angle_gamma   90.00
#
_symmetry.space_group_name_H-M   'P 1'
#
loop_
_entity.id
_entity.type
_entity.pdbx_description
1 polymer ?
#
loop_
_entity_poly.entity_id
_entity_poly.type
_entity_poly.pdbx_seq_one_letter_code
_entity_poly.pdbx_strand_id
1 'polypeptide(L)'
;MSLGVMEEEDLAEYFRLQYGERLLELLMKFPSTEEQSPSPSIRLLEKKKEAKIMHQAMEEKKETFKRRMEALNLRWEELGVKEAQLKAHIKKFEQFIQENDQKRIRALKKASKERELKRLRVKELSKAKQEMAALRQEHQRINAKLQDYSIFQKYLEKVVENSEFEEIHEVIGRYKTLVSMHYDLMQSAQEGQEKIDRAKARLTRYVEEKDDEVLQHNNELARLQMRYDRARSDVIIWESRWAHIQNTAAKKTLLLGTIKMATLNLFQIVSKQLKETTQVPLEDTHKQLDMIQEFIQDLSDIWAEVKKKEPTSTKT
;
A
#
# COMPACT_ATOMS: atom_id res chain seq x y z
N MET A 1 170.13 -60.31 62.27
CA MET A 1 171.27 -59.42 61.98
C MET A 1 170.74 -58.03 61.65
N SER A 2 171.33 -57.01 62.28
CA SER A 2 171.52 -55.60 61.88
C SER A 2 170.46 -54.78 61.11
N LEU A 3 169.93 -53.77 61.83
CA LEU A 3 169.70 -52.33 61.53
C LEU A 3 169.63 -51.77 60.09
N GLY A 4 168.57 -50.97 59.85
CA GLY A 4 168.53 -49.82 58.94
C GLY A 4 167.14 -49.17 58.71
N VAL A 5 166.83 -48.06 59.41
CA VAL A 5 166.04 -46.82 59.05
C VAL A 5 164.53 -46.96 58.63
N MET A 6 163.49 -46.70 59.47
CA MET A 6 162.72 -45.47 59.89
C MET A 6 161.90 -44.66 58.83
N GLU A 7 160.59 -44.43 59.10
CA GLU A 7 159.87 -43.11 58.99
C GLU A 7 158.46 -43.10 59.66
N GLU A 8 157.87 -41.91 59.85
CA GLU A 8 157.14 -41.38 61.03
C GLU A 8 155.62 -41.63 61.17
N GLU A 9 154.97 -42.36 60.26
CA GLU A 9 153.49 -42.46 60.25
C GLU A 9 152.90 -43.35 61.39
N ASP A 10 153.69 -44.26 61.94
CA ASP A 10 153.25 -45.18 63.00
C ASP A 10 153.17 -44.53 64.40
N LEU A 11 153.81 -43.37 64.63
CA LEU A 11 153.77 -42.70 65.92
C LEU A 11 152.42 -42.01 66.18
N ALA A 12 151.80 -41.43 65.15
CA ALA A 12 150.53 -40.71 65.29
C ALA A 12 149.32 -41.66 65.49
N GLU A 13 149.44 -42.90 65.00
CA GLU A 13 148.43 -43.94 65.18
C GLU A 13 148.53 -44.59 66.56
N TYR A 14 149.75 -44.75 67.10
CA TYR A 14 149.98 -45.18 68.48
C TYR A 14 149.36 -44.24 69.52
N PHE A 15 149.46 -42.91 69.33
CA PHE A 15 148.89 -41.96 70.29
C PHE A 15 147.35 -41.85 70.20
N ARG A 16 146.72 -42.04 69.04
CA ARG A 16 145.24 -41.97 68.94
C ARG A 16 144.54 -43.18 69.55
N LEU A 17 145.09 -44.39 69.40
CA LEU A 17 144.50 -45.59 70.00
C LEU A 17 144.64 -45.58 71.53
N GLN A 18 145.82 -45.22 72.07
CA GLN A 18 146.04 -45.19 73.52
C GLN A 18 145.24 -44.09 74.24
N TYR A 19 145.03 -42.93 73.63
CA TYR A 19 144.22 -41.88 74.24
C TYR A 19 142.71 -42.17 74.16
N GLY A 20 142.23 -42.92 73.16
CA GLY A 20 140.84 -43.36 73.07
C GLY A 20 140.47 -44.44 74.09
N GLU A 21 141.32 -45.45 74.26
CA GLU A 21 141.07 -46.56 75.19
C GLU A 21 141.24 -46.13 76.66
N ARG A 22 142.15 -45.20 76.96
CA ARG A 22 142.39 -44.71 78.32
C ARG A 22 141.37 -43.68 78.81
N LEU A 23 140.65 -43.02 77.90
CA LEU A 23 139.50 -42.16 78.26
C LEU A 23 138.26 -42.99 78.64
N LEU A 24 138.13 -44.19 78.06
CA LEU A 24 137.08 -45.16 78.37
C LEU A 24 137.30 -45.86 79.72
N GLU A 25 138.54 -46.08 80.15
CA GLU A 25 138.86 -46.60 81.50
C GLU A 25 138.77 -45.56 82.62
N LEU A 26 138.98 -44.26 82.35
CA LEU A 26 138.84 -43.20 83.36
C LEU A 26 137.38 -42.79 83.63
N LEU A 27 136.44 -43.16 82.76
CA LEU A 27 135.01 -42.87 82.94
C LEU A 27 134.23 -43.96 83.69
N MET A 28 134.85 -45.09 84.04
CA MET A 28 134.21 -46.23 84.72
C MET A 28 134.48 -46.34 86.24
N LYS A 29 134.96 -45.28 86.92
CA LYS A 29 135.29 -45.32 88.37
C LYS A 29 134.78 -44.14 89.22
N PHE A 30 133.49 -43.82 89.18
CA PHE A 30 132.82 -43.09 90.28
C PHE A 30 131.40 -43.62 90.55
N PRO A 31 131.00 -43.84 91.82
CA PRO A 31 129.65 -44.28 92.22
C PRO A 31 128.70 -43.12 92.60
N SER A 32 127.41 -43.34 92.32
CA SER A 32 126.13 -42.77 92.84
C SER A 32 126.06 -41.35 93.45
N THR A 33 125.06 -40.53 93.04
CA THR A 33 123.84 -40.10 93.82
C THR A 33 123.27 -38.74 93.33
N GLU A 34 121.94 -38.70 93.17
CA GLU A 34 120.99 -37.61 93.49
C GLU A 34 120.78 -36.33 92.66
N GLU A 35 119.50 -35.92 92.71
CA GLU A 35 118.92 -34.65 92.34
C GLU A 35 119.83 -33.46 92.67
N GLN A 36 120.36 -32.80 91.64
CA GLN A 36 120.56 -31.36 91.68
C GLN A 36 120.77 -30.87 90.26
N SER A 37 119.66 -30.35 89.78
CA SER A 37 119.46 -29.69 88.52
C SER A 37 120.60 -28.69 88.19
N PRO A 38 120.95 -28.55 86.90
CA PRO A 38 122.18 -27.87 86.49
C PRO A 38 122.25 -26.40 86.96
N SER A 39 123.46 -25.88 87.13
CA SER A 39 123.80 -24.51 87.56
C SER A 39 122.82 -23.44 87.03
N PRO A 40 122.49 -22.37 87.79
CA PRO A 40 121.58 -21.30 87.35
C PRO A 40 121.90 -20.77 85.95
N SER A 41 123.17 -20.73 85.57
CA SER A 41 123.63 -20.33 84.23
C SER A 41 123.24 -21.33 83.14
N ILE A 42 123.27 -22.64 83.42
CA ILE A 42 122.88 -23.72 82.49
C ILE A 42 121.35 -23.86 82.43
N ARG A 43 120.62 -23.79 83.55
CA ARG A 43 119.15 -23.75 83.54
C ARG A 43 118.60 -22.51 82.83
N LEU A 44 119.26 -21.37 82.96
CA LEU A 44 118.88 -20.15 82.24
C LEU A 44 119.21 -20.27 80.74
N LEU A 45 120.31 -20.93 80.36
CA LEU A 45 120.61 -21.25 78.97
C LEU A 45 119.66 -22.28 78.36
N GLU A 46 119.27 -23.31 79.11
CA GLU A 46 118.28 -24.31 78.69
C GLU A 46 116.89 -23.70 78.60
N LYS A 47 116.43 -22.91 79.58
CA LYS A 47 115.17 -22.17 79.48
C LYS A 47 115.18 -21.13 78.37
N LYS A 48 116.34 -20.52 78.07
CA LYS A 48 116.51 -19.60 76.93
C LYS A 48 116.52 -20.36 75.59
N LYS A 49 117.08 -21.58 75.55
CA LYS A 49 117.04 -22.48 74.39
C LYS A 49 115.64 -23.04 74.17
N GLU A 50 114.95 -23.49 75.22
CA GLU A 50 113.55 -23.92 75.22
C GLU A 50 112.62 -22.77 74.84
N ALA A 51 112.80 -21.57 75.38
CA ALA A 51 112.03 -20.40 75.00
C ALA A 51 112.29 -20.02 73.53
N LYS A 52 113.53 -20.19 73.03
CA LYS A 52 113.84 -19.95 71.61
C LYS A 52 113.23 -21.01 70.70
N ILE A 53 113.24 -22.28 71.10
CA ILE A 53 112.58 -23.39 70.37
C ILE A 53 111.06 -23.23 70.41
N MET A 54 110.48 -22.90 71.57
CA MET A 54 109.04 -22.66 71.74
C MET A 54 108.59 -21.41 70.99
N HIS A 55 109.41 -20.36 70.95
CA HIS A 55 109.15 -19.18 70.13
C HIS A 55 109.24 -19.50 68.64
N GLN A 56 110.22 -20.29 68.20
CA GLN A 56 110.29 -20.80 66.83
C GLN A 56 109.06 -21.65 66.47
N ALA A 57 108.65 -22.58 67.34
CA ALA A 57 107.45 -23.39 67.14
C ALA A 57 106.15 -22.56 67.16
N MET A 58 106.07 -21.51 67.98
CA MET A 58 104.95 -20.57 68.02
C MET A 58 104.89 -19.74 66.73
N GLU A 59 106.03 -19.24 66.24
CA GLU A 59 106.09 -18.53 64.96
C GLU A 59 105.76 -19.46 63.78
N GLU A 60 106.22 -20.70 63.77
CA GLU A 60 105.78 -21.71 62.80
C GLU A 60 104.27 -21.97 62.86
N LYS A 61 103.68 -22.07 64.06
CA LYS A 61 102.21 -22.23 64.22
C LYS A 61 101.44 -21.00 63.79
N LYS A 62 101.93 -19.80 64.08
CA LYS A 62 101.36 -18.53 63.64
C LYS A 62 101.45 -18.38 62.13
N GLU A 63 102.54 -18.81 61.53
CA GLU A 63 102.75 -18.72 60.08
C GLU A 63 101.96 -19.79 59.32
N THR A 64 101.81 -21.00 59.86
CA THR A 64 100.89 -22.01 59.33
C THR A 64 99.43 -21.63 59.49
N PHE A 65 99.05 -20.99 60.61
CA PHE A 65 97.71 -20.43 60.80
C PHE A 65 97.46 -19.28 59.81
N LYS A 66 98.43 -18.39 59.62
CA LYS A 66 98.36 -17.29 58.64
C LYS A 66 98.19 -17.82 57.23
N ARG A 67 99.00 -18.79 56.79
CA ARG A 67 98.87 -19.47 55.49
C ARG A 67 97.50 -20.15 55.34
N ARG A 68 96.98 -20.79 56.39
CA ARG A 68 95.66 -21.42 56.38
C ARG A 68 94.52 -20.40 56.29
N MET A 69 94.66 -19.27 56.97
CA MET A 69 93.72 -18.16 56.90
C MET A 69 93.73 -17.51 55.52
N GLU A 70 94.90 -17.30 54.92
CA GLU A 70 95.06 -16.81 53.55
C GLU A 70 94.42 -17.77 52.53
N ALA A 71 94.64 -19.08 52.66
CA ALA A 71 94.00 -20.09 51.80
C ALA A 71 92.48 -20.14 51.96
N LEU A 72 91.98 -19.99 53.19
CA LEU A 72 90.54 -19.88 53.45
C LEU A 72 89.97 -18.59 52.86
N ASN A 73 90.68 -17.47 52.99
CA ASN A 73 90.24 -16.18 52.46
C ASN A 73 90.18 -16.21 50.92
N LEU A 74 91.21 -16.76 50.26
CA LEU A 74 91.21 -17.02 48.81
C LEU A 74 90.02 -17.89 48.38
N ARG A 75 89.71 -18.95 49.15
CA ARG A 75 88.57 -19.82 48.85
C ARG A 75 87.22 -19.13 49.05
N TRP A 76 87.11 -18.26 50.05
CA TRP A 76 85.93 -17.42 50.26
C TRP A 76 85.76 -16.40 49.13
N GLU A 77 86.83 -15.77 48.68
CA GLU A 77 86.82 -14.87 47.52
C GLU A 77 86.42 -15.62 46.24
N GLU A 78 86.99 -16.80 45.97
CA GLU A 78 86.59 -17.64 44.84
C GLU A 78 85.11 -18.06 44.89
N LEU A 79 84.61 -18.43 46.07
CA LEU A 79 83.19 -18.76 46.26
C LEU A 79 82.31 -17.53 46.02
N GLY A 80 82.72 -16.35 46.49
CA GLY A 80 82.04 -15.09 46.21
C GLY A 80 81.99 -14.75 44.72
N VAL A 81 83.10 -14.98 44.00
CA VAL A 81 83.15 -14.80 42.54
C VAL A 81 82.23 -15.81 41.84
N LYS A 82 82.24 -17.09 42.23
CA LYS A 82 81.36 -18.13 41.65
C LYS A 82 79.89 -17.84 41.93
N GLU A 83 79.54 -17.39 43.13
CA GLU A 83 78.18 -16.99 43.48
C GLU A 83 77.72 -15.78 42.65
N ALA A 84 78.57 -14.76 42.50
CA ALA A 84 78.29 -13.59 41.68
C ALA A 84 78.10 -13.97 40.19
N GLN A 85 78.92 -14.88 39.67
CA GLN A 85 78.76 -15.44 38.32
C GLN A 85 77.43 -16.18 38.18
N LEU A 86 77.07 -17.05 39.14
CA LEU A 86 75.81 -17.80 39.10
C LEU A 86 74.60 -16.86 39.12
N LYS A 87 74.62 -15.85 40.00
CA LYS A 87 73.58 -14.79 40.06
C LYS A 87 73.48 -14.03 38.75
N ALA A 88 74.60 -13.70 38.11
CA ALA A 88 74.62 -13.06 36.81
C ALA A 88 74.05 -13.96 35.70
N HIS A 89 74.36 -15.26 35.72
CA HIS A 89 73.79 -16.24 34.78
C HIS A 89 72.29 -16.42 34.97
N ILE A 90 71.80 -16.54 36.22
CA ILE A 90 70.37 -16.62 36.52
C ILE A 90 69.64 -15.39 36.00
N LYS A 91 70.17 -14.18 36.26
CA LYS A 91 69.58 -12.93 35.76
C LYS A 91 69.52 -12.89 34.22
N LYS A 92 70.59 -13.33 33.54
CA LYS A 92 70.62 -13.43 32.07
C LYS A 92 69.61 -14.46 31.54
N PHE A 93 69.50 -15.62 32.20
CA PHE A 93 68.52 -16.65 31.83
C PHE A 93 67.08 -16.17 32.04
N GLU A 94 66.79 -15.53 33.16
CA GLU A 94 65.48 -14.96 33.42
C GLU A 94 65.11 -13.90 32.38
N GLN A 95 66.05 -13.01 32.04
CA GLN A 95 65.87 -12.05 30.95
C GLN A 95 65.62 -12.74 29.61
N PHE A 96 66.38 -13.80 29.27
CA PHE A 96 66.17 -14.57 28.05
C PHE A 96 64.78 -15.23 27.99
N ILE A 97 64.31 -15.81 29.09
CA ILE A 97 62.98 -16.41 29.19
C ILE A 97 61.90 -15.34 29.01
N GLN A 98 62.03 -14.19 29.68
CA GLN A 98 61.10 -13.07 29.53
C GLN A 98 61.06 -12.55 28.09
N GLU A 99 62.21 -12.35 27.46
CA GLU A 99 62.29 -11.89 26.07
C GLU A 99 61.71 -12.90 25.07
N ASN A 100 61.96 -14.21 25.29
CA ASN A 100 61.40 -15.26 24.47
C ASN A 100 59.87 -15.35 24.63
N ASP A 101 59.36 -15.28 25.85
CA ASP A 101 57.93 -15.28 26.11
C ASP A 101 57.25 -14.04 25.50
N GLN A 102 57.88 -12.85 25.58
CA GLN A 102 57.42 -11.66 24.87
C GLN A 102 57.41 -11.84 23.34
N LYS A 103 58.42 -12.51 22.75
CA LYS A 103 58.42 -12.86 21.32
C LYS A 103 57.28 -13.82 20.98
N ARG A 104 57.05 -14.85 21.83
CA ARG A 104 55.96 -15.82 21.69
C ARG A 104 54.59 -15.12 21.75
N ILE A 105 54.36 -14.27 22.75
CA ILE A 105 53.13 -13.50 22.92
C ILE A 105 52.89 -12.58 21.72
N ARG A 106 53.92 -11.87 21.23
CA ARG A 106 53.80 -11.02 20.03
C ARG A 106 53.45 -11.83 18.79
N ALA A 107 54.11 -12.96 18.56
CA ALA A 107 53.83 -13.85 17.45
C ALA A 107 52.39 -14.40 17.51
N LEU A 108 51.95 -14.86 18.68
CA LEU A 108 50.59 -15.34 18.91
C LEU A 108 49.53 -14.25 18.69
N LYS A 109 49.76 -13.04 19.21
CA LYS A 109 48.88 -11.89 18.97
C LYS A 109 48.79 -11.54 17.49
N LYS A 110 49.92 -11.54 16.76
CA LYS A 110 49.94 -11.28 15.32
C LYS A 110 49.17 -12.35 14.54
N ALA A 111 49.43 -13.63 14.82
CA ALA A 111 48.74 -14.75 14.19
C ALA A 111 47.23 -14.74 14.48
N SER A 112 46.82 -14.38 15.72
CA SER A 112 45.41 -14.23 16.08
C SER A 112 44.72 -13.11 15.29
N LYS A 113 45.34 -11.92 15.24
CA LYS A 113 44.82 -10.78 14.45
C LYS A 113 44.71 -11.11 12.96
N GLU A 114 45.69 -11.82 12.41
CA GLU A 114 45.69 -12.22 11.00
C GLU A 114 44.61 -13.25 10.69
N ARG A 115 44.38 -14.22 11.58
CA ARG A 115 43.26 -15.17 11.48
C ARG A 115 41.91 -14.47 11.52
N GLU A 116 41.75 -13.49 12.41
CA GLU A 116 40.50 -12.73 12.51
C GLU A 116 40.25 -11.88 11.26
N LEU A 117 41.28 -11.18 10.77
CA LEU A 117 41.20 -10.41 9.53
C LEU A 117 40.85 -11.31 8.35
N LYS A 118 41.49 -12.49 8.24
CA LYS A 118 41.17 -13.48 7.20
C LYS A 118 39.71 -13.91 7.30
N ARG A 119 39.19 -14.18 8.51
CA ARG A 119 37.79 -14.55 8.73
C ARG A 119 36.82 -13.47 8.26
N LEU A 120 37.11 -12.20 8.56
CA LEU A 120 36.31 -11.06 8.09
C LEU A 120 36.34 -10.96 6.56
N ARG A 121 37.53 -11.00 5.95
CA ARG A 121 37.68 -10.94 4.49
C ARG A 121 36.99 -12.10 3.77
N VAL A 122 37.02 -13.31 4.31
CA VAL A 122 36.29 -14.45 3.74
C VAL A 122 34.77 -14.22 3.79
N LYS A 123 34.24 -13.66 4.88
CA LYS A 123 32.81 -13.31 4.97
C LYS A 123 32.41 -12.22 3.98
N GLU A 124 33.23 -11.19 3.83
CA GLU A 124 33.02 -10.12 2.84
C GLU A 124 33.04 -10.69 1.42
N LEU A 125 34.03 -11.53 1.11
CA LEU A 125 34.13 -12.21 -0.18
C LEU A 125 32.90 -13.07 -0.47
N SER A 126 32.39 -13.81 0.51
CA SER A 126 31.19 -14.63 0.31
C SER A 126 29.95 -13.79 0.02
N LYS A 127 29.78 -12.65 0.73
CA LYS A 127 28.67 -11.71 0.48
C LYS A 127 28.77 -11.11 -0.92
N ALA A 128 29.93 -10.57 -1.28
CA ALA A 128 30.15 -9.98 -2.60
C ALA A 128 29.92 -11.01 -3.73
N LYS A 129 30.31 -12.28 -3.54
CA LYS A 129 30.04 -13.35 -4.51
C LYS A 129 28.54 -13.63 -4.66
N GLN A 130 27.78 -13.63 -3.56
CA GLN A 130 26.32 -13.82 -3.60
C GLN A 130 25.63 -12.64 -4.31
N GLU A 131 26.00 -11.41 -3.98
CA GLU A 131 25.47 -10.20 -4.63
C GLU A 131 25.75 -10.19 -6.13
N MET A 132 26.99 -10.52 -6.51
CA MET A 132 27.37 -10.60 -7.92
C MET A 132 26.58 -11.69 -8.65
N ALA A 133 26.30 -12.83 -8.01
CA ALA A 133 25.49 -13.89 -8.61
C ALA A 133 24.03 -13.44 -8.80
N ALA A 134 23.44 -12.78 -7.81
CA ALA A 134 22.09 -12.23 -7.89
C ALA A 134 21.98 -11.17 -9.00
N LEU A 135 22.93 -10.23 -9.08
CA LEU A 135 22.97 -9.22 -10.14
C LEU A 135 23.14 -9.84 -11.53
N ARG A 136 23.94 -10.91 -11.68
CA ARG A 136 24.05 -11.63 -12.96
C ARG A 136 22.74 -12.29 -13.36
N GLN A 137 22.02 -12.89 -12.41
CA GLN A 137 20.73 -13.50 -12.68
C GLN A 137 19.70 -12.44 -13.10
N GLU A 138 19.69 -11.29 -12.43
CA GLU A 138 18.78 -10.19 -12.77
C GLU A 138 19.10 -9.60 -14.15
N HIS A 139 20.39 -9.41 -14.45
CA HIS A 139 20.82 -8.99 -15.79
C HIS A 139 20.40 -9.99 -16.86
N GLN A 140 20.58 -11.30 -16.63
CA GLN A 140 20.13 -12.34 -17.56
C GLN A 140 18.62 -12.30 -17.77
N ARG A 141 17.83 -12.12 -16.69
CA ARG A 141 16.38 -12.01 -16.75
C ARG A 141 15.93 -10.79 -17.57
N ILE A 142 16.55 -9.63 -17.36
CA ILE A 142 16.25 -8.40 -18.11
C ILE A 142 16.66 -8.57 -19.58
N ASN A 143 17.82 -9.15 -19.84
CA ASN A 143 18.31 -9.36 -21.20
C ASN A 143 17.43 -10.35 -21.99
N ALA A 144 16.94 -11.42 -21.35
CA ALA A 144 15.98 -12.34 -21.96
C ALA A 144 14.70 -11.59 -22.38
N LYS A 145 14.15 -10.76 -21.49
CA LYS A 145 12.99 -9.92 -21.82
C LYS A 145 13.27 -8.95 -22.96
N LEU A 146 14.45 -8.33 -22.98
CA LEU A 146 14.84 -7.42 -24.06
C LEU A 146 14.89 -8.15 -25.41
N GLN A 147 15.38 -9.40 -25.42
CA GLN A 147 15.36 -10.24 -26.62
C GLN A 147 13.93 -10.59 -27.04
N ASP A 148 13.05 -10.96 -26.10
CA ASP A 148 11.63 -11.21 -26.38
C ASP A 148 10.95 -9.97 -27.00
N TYR A 149 11.27 -8.77 -26.49
CA TYR A 149 10.70 -7.52 -26.99
C TYR A 149 11.37 -6.98 -28.27
N SER A 150 12.48 -7.56 -28.72
CA SER A 150 13.22 -7.09 -29.90
C SER A 150 12.39 -7.10 -31.18
N ILE A 151 11.38 -7.99 -31.27
CA ILE A 151 10.46 -8.07 -32.40
C ILE A 151 9.63 -6.79 -32.51
N PHE A 152 9.14 -6.26 -31.39
CA PHE A 152 8.34 -5.02 -31.37
C PHE A 152 9.20 -3.81 -31.67
N GLN A 153 10.44 -3.78 -31.18
CA GLN A 153 11.38 -2.72 -31.53
C GLN A 153 11.63 -2.70 -33.04
N LYS A 154 12.00 -3.83 -33.65
CA LYS A 154 12.21 -3.92 -35.12
C LYS A 154 10.98 -3.54 -35.92
N TYR A 155 9.79 -3.94 -35.45
CA TYR A 155 8.54 -3.51 -36.06
C TYR A 155 8.37 -1.99 -36.00
N LEU A 156 8.59 -1.37 -34.83
CA LEU A 156 8.47 0.07 -34.66
C LEU A 156 9.53 0.85 -35.45
N GLU A 157 10.76 0.35 -35.53
CA GLU A 157 11.80 0.89 -36.43
C GLU A 157 11.32 0.90 -37.87
N LYS A 158 10.73 -0.21 -38.35
CA LYS A 158 10.12 -0.27 -39.69
C LYS A 158 8.94 0.69 -39.85
N VAL A 159 8.13 0.90 -38.80
CA VAL A 159 7.05 1.89 -38.85
C VAL A 159 7.60 3.30 -39.01
N VAL A 160 8.66 3.64 -38.27
CA VAL A 160 9.37 4.92 -38.38
C VAL A 160 9.91 5.10 -39.81
N GLU A 161 10.61 4.10 -40.36
CA GLU A 161 11.14 4.13 -41.74
C GLU A 161 10.07 4.39 -42.81
N ASN A 162 8.83 3.96 -42.59
CA ASN A 162 7.72 4.11 -43.54
C ASN A 162 6.78 5.28 -43.19
N SER A 163 7.18 6.16 -42.27
CA SER A 163 6.34 7.24 -41.76
C SER A 163 7.08 8.58 -41.79
N GLU A 164 6.35 9.65 -41.46
CA GLU A 164 6.90 11.01 -41.32
C GLU A 164 7.60 11.24 -39.96
N PHE A 165 7.58 10.26 -39.06
CA PHE A 165 8.19 10.37 -37.73
C PHE A 165 9.67 10.01 -37.77
N GLU A 166 10.49 10.73 -37.01
CA GLU A 166 11.94 10.48 -36.95
C GLU A 166 12.28 9.42 -35.90
N GLU A 167 11.47 9.32 -34.84
CA GLU A 167 11.74 8.44 -33.71
C GLU A 167 10.51 7.62 -33.27
N ILE A 168 10.77 6.40 -32.75
CA ILE A 168 9.74 5.48 -32.26
C ILE A 168 8.83 6.12 -31.20
N HIS A 169 9.40 6.97 -30.33
CA HIS A 169 8.65 7.61 -29.27
C HIS A 169 7.58 8.59 -29.78
N GLU A 170 7.79 9.21 -30.95
CA GLU A 170 6.81 10.09 -31.60
C GLU A 170 5.62 9.30 -32.12
N VAL A 171 5.89 8.14 -32.75
CA VAL A 171 4.86 7.19 -33.19
C VAL A 171 3.99 6.75 -32.01
N ILE A 172 4.62 6.38 -30.89
CA ILE A 172 3.91 5.98 -29.67
C ILE A 172 3.11 7.15 -29.11
N GLY A 173 3.69 8.36 -29.08
CA GLY A 173 3.01 9.58 -28.64
C GLY A 173 1.76 9.85 -29.47
N ARG A 174 1.90 9.85 -30.80
CA ARG A 174 0.79 10.04 -31.74
C ARG A 174 -0.28 8.99 -31.57
N TYR A 175 0.10 7.72 -31.45
CA TYR A 175 -0.83 6.63 -31.19
C TYR A 175 -1.63 6.85 -29.90
N LYS A 176 -0.96 7.19 -28.79
CA LYS A 176 -1.63 7.47 -27.52
C LYS A 176 -2.64 8.62 -27.64
N THR A 177 -2.25 9.72 -28.29
CA THR A 177 -3.17 10.85 -28.51
C THR A 177 -4.35 10.43 -29.38
N LEU A 178 -4.12 9.65 -30.44
CA LEU A 178 -5.17 9.18 -31.34
C LEU A 178 -6.15 8.24 -30.63
N VAL A 179 -5.64 7.32 -29.81
CA VAL A 179 -6.49 6.42 -28.99
C VAL A 179 -7.30 7.21 -27.97
N SER A 180 -6.69 8.20 -27.30
CA SER A 180 -7.43 9.08 -26.38
C SER A 180 -8.53 9.84 -27.10
N MET A 181 -8.21 10.51 -28.22
CA MET A 181 -9.19 11.23 -29.03
C MET A 181 -10.29 10.30 -29.55
N HIS A 182 -9.95 9.07 -29.94
CA HIS A 182 -10.93 8.09 -30.40
C HIS A 182 -11.92 7.72 -29.28
N TYR A 183 -11.42 7.51 -28.06
CA TYR A 183 -12.27 7.25 -26.90
C TYR A 183 -13.20 8.44 -26.59
N ASP A 184 -12.65 9.65 -26.58
CA ASP A 184 -13.41 10.88 -26.33
C ASP A 184 -14.50 11.10 -27.39
N LEU A 185 -14.17 10.87 -28.66
CA LEU A 185 -15.12 10.95 -29.77
C LEU A 185 -16.21 9.88 -29.68
N MET A 186 -15.85 8.64 -29.33
CA MET A 186 -16.82 7.56 -29.11
C MET A 186 -17.80 7.92 -27.99
N GLN A 187 -17.29 8.42 -26.87
CA GLN A 187 -18.12 8.83 -25.74
C GLN A 187 -19.05 9.97 -26.15
N SER A 188 -18.54 11.00 -26.82
CA SER A 188 -19.35 12.12 -27.29
C SER A 188 -20.44 11.68 -28.28
N ALA A 189 -20.11 10.77 -29.20
CA ALA A 189 -21.06 10.19 -30.14
C ALA A 189 -22.16 9.40 -29.43
N GLN A 190 -21.80 8.59 -28.42
CA GLN A 190 -22.76 7.86 -27.61
C GLN A 190 -23.69 8.81 -26.83
N GLU A 191 -23.15 9.83 -26.17
CA GLU A 191 -23.95 10.83 -25.46
C GLU A 191 -24.89 11.59 -26.42
N GLY A 192 -24.42 11.91 -27.62
CA GLY A 192 -25.22 12.51 -28.69
C GLY A 192 -26.38 11.60 -29.10
N GLN A 193 -26.10 10.32 -29.32
CA GLN A 193 -27.10 9.31 -29.67
C GLN A 193 -28.15 9.17 -28.57
N GLU A 194 -27.74 9.09 -27.31
CA GLU A 194 -28.67 9.04 -26.18
C GLU A 194 -29.56 10.29 -26.08
N LYS A 195 -29.03 11.48 -26.38
CA LYS A 195 -29.84 12.72 -26.43
C LYS A 195 -30.88 12.67 -27.55
N ILE A 196 -30.51 12.15 -28.72
CA ILE A 196 -31.43 11.94 -29.84
C ILE A 196 -32.52 10.94 -29.46
N ASP A 197 -32.16 9.80 -28.86
CA ASP A 197 -33.12 8.77 -28.49
C ASP A 197 -34.08 9.25 -27.40
N ARG A 198 -33.58 10.00 -26.40
CA ARG A 198 -34.43 10.68 -25.41
C ARG A 198 -35.38 11.69 -26.07
N ALA A 199 -34.91 12.45 -27.06
CA ALA A 199 -35.75 13.42 -27.77
C ALA A 199 -36.82 12.72 -28.62
N LYS A 200 -36.47 11.65 -29.34
CA LYS A 200 -37.41 10.82 -30.08
C LYS A 200 -38.47 10.21 -29.16
N ALA A 201 -38.07 9.65 -28.03
CA ALA A 201 -39.02 9.08 -27.06
C ALA A 201 -39.99 10.14 -26.50
N ARG A 202 -39.52 11.36 -26.23
CA ARG A 202 -40.40 12.48 -25.83
C ARG A 202 -41.37 12.87 -26.94
N LEU A 203 -40.90 12.91 -28.19
CA LEU A 203 -41.74 13.24 -29.33
C LEU A 203 -42.82 12.18 -29.55
N THR A 204 -42.46 10.89 -29.50
CA THR A 204 -43.43 9.79 -29.63
C THR A 204 -44.52 9.88 -28.57
N ARG A 205 -44.16 10.09 -27.30
CA ARG A 205 -45.14 10.28 -26.22
C ARG A 205 -46.05 11.48 -26.45
N TYR A 206 -45.47 12.61 -26.86
CA TYR A 206 -46.26 13.81 -27.15
C TYR A 206 -47.24 13.60 -28.31
N VAL A 207 -46.83 12.87 -29.35
CA VAL A 207 -47.70 12.54 -30.48
C VAL A 207 -48.83 11.62 -30.01
N GLU A 208 -48.53 10.57 -29.24
CA GLU A 208 -49.55 9.68 -28.66
C GLU A 208 -50.56 10.45 -27.79
N GLU A 209 -50.07 11.31 -26.88
CA GLU A 209 -50.93 12.17 -26.04
C GLU A 209 -51.83 13.08 -26.88
N LYS A 210 -51.30 13.66 -27.98
CA LYS A 210 -52.09 14.53 -28.85
C LYS A 210 -53.07 13.79 -29.73
N ASP A 211 -52.71 12.59 -30.19
CA ASP A 211 -53.64 11.73 -30.93
C ASP A 211 -54.82 11.31 -30.03
N ASP A 212 -54.54 11.00 -28.76
CA ASP A 212 -55.57 10.71 -27.75
C ASP A 212 -56.49 11.93 -27.50
N GLU A 213 -55.92 13.14 -27.36
CA GLU A 213 -56.70 14.38 -27.25
C GLU A 213 -57.59 14.62 -28.48
N VAL A 214 -57.06 14.40 -29.70
CA VAL A 214 -57.82 14.53 -30.95
C VAL A 214 -58.97 13.52 -30.99
N LEU A 215 -58.73 12.27 -30.60
CA LEU A 215 -59.78 11.24 -30.51
C LEU A 215 -60.86 11.64 -29.50
N GLN A 216 -60.49 12.19 -28.36
CA GLN A 216 -61.44 12.69 -27.37
C GLN A 216 -62.31 13.82 -27.96
N HIS A 217 -61.71 14.82 -28.58
CA HIS A 217 -62.45 15.92 -29.20
C HIS A 217 -63.33 15.47 -30.37
N ASN A 218 -62.89 14.49 -31.15
CA ASN A 218 -63.71 13.92 -32.22
C ASN A 218 -64.94 13.20 -31.66
N ASN A 219 -64.77 12.42 -30.60
CA ASN A 219 -65.90 11.78 -29.90
C ASN A 219 -66.88 12.81 -29.33
N GLU A 220 -66.38 13.90 -28.75
CA GLU A 220 -67.22 15.01 -28.29
C GLU A 220 -67.96 15.67 -29.45
N LEU A 221 -67.28 15.96 -30.56
CA LEU A 221 -67.87 16.55 -31.76
C LEU A 221 -69.00 15.66 -32.31
N ALA A 222 -68.76 14.35 -32.45
CA ALA A 222 -69.78 13.39 -32.87
C ALA A 222 -71.00 13.41 -31.94
N ARG A 223 -70.76 13.47 -30.62
CA ARG A 223 -71.85 13.55 -29.63
C ARG A 223 -72.65 14.85 -29.76
N LEU A 224 -71.99 15.99 -29.96
CA LEU A 224 -72.67 17.27 -30.19
C LEU A 224 -73.44 17.26 -31.51
N GLN A 225 -72.86 16.71 -32.58
CA GLN A 225 -73.50 16.60 -33.88
C GLN A 225 -74.79 15.76 -33.80
N MET A 226 -74.74 14.60 -33.12
CA MET A 226 -75.94 13.78 -32.89
C MET A 226 -77.02 14.53 -32.11
N ARG A 227 -76.66 15.36 -31.12
CA ARG A 227 -77.63 16.19 -30.38
C ARG A 227 -78.22 17.27 -31.27
N TYR A 228 -77.40 17.92 -32.09
CA TYR A 228 -77.84 18.92 -33.05
C TYR A 228 -78.81 18.32 -34.07
N ASP A 229 -78.48 17.17 -34.67
CA ASP A 229 -79.31 16.51 -35.66
C ASP A 229 -80.66 16.06 -35.07
N ARG A 230 -80.68 15.59 -33.82
CA ARG A 230 -81.94 15.30 -33.10
C ARG A 230 -82.78 16.55 -32.91
N ALA A 231 -82.20 17.62 -32.35
CA ALA A 231 -82.92 18.88 -32.15
C ALA A 231 -83.45 19.46 -33.46
N ARG A 232 -82.66 19.38 -34.54
CA ARG A 232 -83.07 19.80 -35.89
C ARG A 232 -84.23 18.95 -36.42
N SER A 233 -84.19 17.64 -36.23
CA SER A 233 -85.30 16.75 -36.59
C SER A 233 -86.58 17.11 -35.85
N ASP A 234 -86.48 17.37 -34.54
CA ASP A 234 -87.63 17.78 -33.72
C ASP A 234 -88.21 19.11 -34.22
N VAL A 235 -87.37 20.09 -34.54
CA VAL A 235 -87.81 21.37 -35.12
C VAL A 235 -88.61 21.15 -36.40
N ILE A 236 -88.12 20.32 -37.33
CA ILE A 236 -88.83 20.01 -38.58
C ILE A 236 -90.20 19.38 -38.32
N ILE A 237 -90.29 18.46 -37.35
CA ILE A 237 -91.57 17.83 -36.95
C ILE A 237 -92.55 18.88 -36.43
N TRP A 238 -92.09 19.77 -35.55
CA TRP A 238 -92.93 20.81 -34.96
C TRP A 238 -93.34 21.88 -35.96
N GLU A 239 -92.45 22.29 -36.87
CA GLU A 239 -92.77 23.20 -37.97
C GLU A 239 -93.84 22.62 -38.89
N SER A 240 -93.74 21.34 -39.26
CA SER A 240 -94.76 20.66 -40.06
C SER A 240 -96.11 20.61 -39.35
N ARG A 241 -96.11 20.27 -38.05
CA ARG A 241 -97.33 20.25 -37.24
C ARG A 241 -97.94 21.65 -37.11
N TRP A 242 -97.11 22.67 -36.91
CA TRP A 242 -97.52 24.06 -36.85
C TRP A 242 -98.14 24.52 -38.18
N ALA A 243 -97.49 24.22 -39.31
CA ALA A 243 -98.02 24.53 -40.64
C ALA A 243 -99.36 23.84 -40.90
N HIS A 244 -99.54 22.59 -40.44
CA HIS A 244 -100.83 21.90 -40.53
C HIS A 244 -101.93 22.58 -39.71
N ILE A 245 -101.61 22.99 -38.48
CA ILE A 245 -102.54 23.74 -37.62
C ILE A 245 -102.90 25.08 -38.27
N GLN A 246 -101.92 25.83 -38.77
CA GLN A 246 -102.14 27.10 -39.46
C GLN A 246 -103.00 26.94 -40.72
N ASN A 247 -102.71 25.95 -41.56
CA ASN A 247 -103.51 25.65 -42.76
C ASN A 247 -104.96 25.27 -42.40
N THR A 248 -105.14 24.49 -41.33
CA THR A 248 -106.47 24.11 -40.86
C THR A 248 -107.23 25.32 -40.31
N ALA A 249 -106.56 26.17 -39.53
CA ALA A 249 -107.13 27.41 -39.05
C ALA A 249 -107.52 28.34 -40.21
N ALA A 250 -106.64 28.53 -41.20
CA ALA A 250 -106.92 29.32 -42.39
C ALA A 250 -108.14 28.79 -43.17
N LYS A 251 -108.24 27.46 -43.36
CA LYS A 251 -109.41 26.83 -44.00
C LYS A 251 -110.70 27.07 -43.21
N LYS A 252 -110.66 26.93 -41.88
CA LYS A 252 -111.82 27.20 -41.00
C LYS A 252 -112.22 28.67 -41.02
N THR A 253 -111.25 29.59 -40.96
CA THR A 253 -111.49 31.04 -41.07
C THR A 253 -112.09 31.40 -42.42
N LEU A 254 -111.58 30.81 -43.52
CA LEU A 254 -112.15 31.02 -44.86
C LEU A 254 -113.58 30.49 -44.94
N LEU A 255 -113.84 29.26 -44.49
CA LEU A 255 -115.18 28.68 -44.48
C LEU A 255 -116.16 29.52 -43.66
N LEU A 256 -115.74 29.96 -42.47
CA LEU A 256 -116.53 30.86 -41.64
C LEU A 256 -116.83 32.17 -42.37
N GLY A 257 -115.82 32.77 -43.01
CA GLY A 257 -115.99 33.98 -43.84
C GLY A 257 -116.97 33.77 -44.99
N THR A 258 -116.88 32.64 -45.71
CA THR A 258 -117.81 32.28 -46.79
C THR A 258 -119.24 32.09 -46.28
N ILE A 259 -119.43 31.39 -45.15
CA ILE A 259 -120.75 31.24 -44.52
C ILE A 259 -121.30 32.63 -44.15
N LYS A 260 -120.50 33.47 -43.48
CA LYS A 260 -120.89 34.84 -43.13
C LYS A 260 -121.34 35.63 -44.37
N MET A 261 -120.59 35.57 -45.46
CA MET A 261 -120.92 36.29 -46.70
C MET A 261 -122.17 35.73 -47.39
N ALA A 262 -122.32 34.41 -47.46
CA ALA A 262 -123.51 33.79 -48.05
C ALA A 262 -124.77 34.10 -47.24
N THR A 263 -124.68 34.03 -45.91
CA THR A 263 -125.74 34.46 -44.99
C THR A 263 -126.08 35.93 -45.23
N LEU A 264 -125.08 36.82 -45.24
CA LEU A 264 -125.32 38.25 -45.45
C LEU A 264 -126.01 38.51 -46.80
N ASN A 265 -125.56 37.84 -47.86
CA ASN A 265 -126.18 37.95 -49.18
C ASN A 265 -127.64 37.50 -49.19
N LEU A 266 -127.95 36.35 -48.58
CA LEU A 266 -129.33 35.86 -48.45
C LEU A 266 -130.19 36.80 -47.61
N PHE A 267 -129.65 37.29 -46.48
CA PHE A 267 -130.33 38.24 -45.61
C PHE A 267 -130.67 39.54 -46.35
N GLN A 268 -129.75 40.06 -47.17
CA GLN A 268 -130.00 41.23 -48.01
C GLN A 268 -131.12 40.99 -49.04
N ILE A 269 -131.20 39.79 -49.64
CA ILE A 269 -132.30 39.41 -50.55
C ILE A 269 -133.63 39.39 -49.81
N VAL A 270 -133.69 38.72 -48.66
CA VAL A 270 -134.89 38.62 -47.81
C VAL A 270 -135.35 40.02 -47.38
N SER A 271 -134.43 40.83 -46.85
CA SER A 271 -134.71 42.21 -46.42
C SER A 271 -135.27 43.07 -47.57
N LYS A 272 -134.72 42.91 -48.78
CA LYS A 272 -135.20 43.62 -49.98
C LYS A 272 -136.63 43.19 -50.37
N GLN A 273 -137.00 41.93 -50.20
CA GLN A 273 -138.35 41.42 -50.50
C GLN A 273 -139.38 41.86 -49.46
N LEU A 274 -139.02 41.88 -48.16
CA LEU A 274 -139.89 42.39 -47.10
C LEU A 274 -140.10 43.91 -47.16
N LYS A 275 -139.32 44.66 -47.97
CA LYS A 275 -139.29 46.15 -47.99
C LYS A 275 -139.02 46.77 -46.61
N GLU A 276 -138.54 45.99 -45.65
CA GLU A 276 -138.19 46.46 -44.31
C GLU A 276 -136.72 46.84 -44.25
N THR A 277 -136.45 48.02 -43.68
CA THR A 277 -135.07 48.45 -43.41
C THR A 277 -134.66 47.91 -42.04
N THR A 278 -134.37 46.61 -41.96
CA THR A 278 -134.04 45.98 -40.68
C THR A 278 -132.60 46.34 -40.28
N GLN A 279 -132.44 46.97 -39.10
CA GLN A 279 -131.14 47.39 -38.55
C GLN A 279 -130.37 46.23 -37.91
N VAL A 280 -130.07 45.17 -38.68
CA VAL A 280 -129.21 44.08 -38.19
C VAL A 280 -127.75 44.43 -38.47
N PRO A 281 -126.85 44.40 -37.47
CA PRO A 281 -125.43 44.64 -37.69
C PRO A 281 -124.82 43.64 -38.69
N LEU A 282 -123.91 44.13 -39.55
CA LEU A 282 -123.25 43.34 -40.58
C LEU A 282 -122.50 42.11 -40.04
N GLU A 283 -121.99 42.19 -38.81
CA GLU A 283 -121.22 41.12 -38.16
C GLU A 283 -122.06 40.10 -37.38
N ASP A 284 -123.37 40.36 -37.18
CA ASP A 284 -124.24 39.49 -36.40
C ASP A 284 -124.90 38.42 -37.28
N THR A 285 -124.09 37.45 -37.69
CA THR A 285 -124.50 36.37 -38.60
C THR A 285 -125.63 35.50 -38.05
N HIS A 286 -125.72 35.34 -36.72
CA HIS A 286 -126.77 34.53 -36.09
C HIS A 286 -128.15 35.18 -36.30
N LYS A 287 -128.29 36.48 -35.99
CA LYS A 287 -129.55 37.19 -36.22
C LYS A 287 -129.93 37.27 -37.70
N GLN A 288 -128.95 37.39 -38.59
CA GLN A 288 -129.20 37.35 -40.03
C GLN A 288 -129.78 35.99 -40.46
N LEU A 289 -129.27 34.88 -39.93
CA LEU A 289 -129.81 33.54 -40.17
C LEU A 289 -131.22 33.36 -39.59
N ASP A 290 -131.46 33.84 -38.36
CA ASP A 290 -132.78 33.75 -37.72
C ASP A 290 -133.86 34.42 -38.59
N MET A 291 -133.57 35.62 -39.10
CA MET A 291 -134.47 36.33 -40.01
C MET A 291 -134.67 35.63 -41.37
N ILE A 292 -133.62 35.05 -41.94
CA ILE A 292 -133.76 34.24 -43.17
C ILE A 292 -134.65 33.02 -42.88
N GLN A 293 -134.47 32.37 -41.73
CA GLN A 293 -135.25 31.20 -41.33
C GLN A 293 -136.73 31.54 -41.15
N GLU A 294 -137.05 32.60 -40.41
CA GLU A 294 -138.42 33.10 -40.24
C GLU A 294 -139.09 33.34 -41.60
N PHE A 295 -138.40 34.03 -42.51
CA PHE A 295 -138.94 34.29 -43.85
C PHE A 295 -139.18 33.01 -44.68
N ILE A 296 -138.26 32.05 -44.65
CA ILE A 296 -138.43 30.77 -45.36
C ILE A 296 -139.60 29.97 -44.76
N GLN A 297 -139.76 30.01 -43.43
CA GLN A 297 -140.85 29.36 -42.72
C GLN A 297 -142.20 29.98 -43.13
N ASP A 298 -142.28 31.32 -43.13
CA ASP A 298 -143.46 32.05 -43.58
C ASP A 298 -143.83 31.70 -45.03
N LEU A 299 -142.86 31.69 -45.95
CA LEU A 299 -143.09 31.29 -47.34
C LEU A 299 -143.56 29.83 -47.46
N SER A 300 -143.00 28.93 -46.64
CA SER A 300 -143.37 27.51 -46.64
C SER A 300 -144.79 27.31 -46.11
N ASP A 301 -145.17 28.06 -45.08
CA ASP A 301 -146.51 28.04 -44.50
C ASP A 301 -147.53 28.62 -45.50
N ILE A 302 -147.21 29.74 -46.16
CA ILE A 302 -148.02 30.30 -47.26
C ILE A 302 -148.16 29.28 -48.40
N TRP A 303 -147.08 28.63 -48.82
CA TRP A 303 -147.14 27.64 -49.90
C TRP A 303 -147.96 26.40 -49.50
N ALA A 304 -147.84 25.93 -48.26
CA ALA A 304 -148.64 24.84 -47.73
C ALA A 304 -150.13 25.21 -47.67
N GLU A 305 -150.47 26.46 -47.35
CA GLU A 305 -151.84 26.98 -47.45
C GLU A 305 -152.35 27.06 -48.89
N VAL A 306 -151.52 27.50 -49.84
CA VAL A 306 -151.86 27.56 -51.27
C VAL A 306 -152.11 26.16 -51.82
N LYS A 307 -151.27 25.17 -51.48
CA LYS A 307 -151.42 23.76 -51.87
C LYS A 307 -152.67 23.11 -51.27
N LYS A 308 -153.09 23.52 -50.07
CA LYS A 308 -154.38 23.13 -49.48
C LYS A 308 -155.59 23.75 -50.20
N LYS A 309 -155.39 24.82 -50.96
CA LYS A 309 -156.44 25.59 -51.65
C LYS A 309 -156.51 25.33 -53.16
N GLU A 310 -155.70 24.44 -53.75
CA GLU A 310 -155.88 23.93 -55.12
C GLU A 310 -156.86 22.74 -55.14
N PRO A 311 -158.08 22.89 -55.69
CA PRO A 311 -159.03 21.79 -55.89
C PRO A 311 -158.97 21.31 -57.35
N THR A 312 -158.68 20.02 -57.56
CA THR A 312 -159.13 19.31 -58.76
C THR A 312 -160.03 18.17 -58.36
N SER A 313 -161.33 18.41 -58.51
CA SER A 313 -162.29 17.36 -58.83
C SER A 313 -162.08 16.90 -60.28
N THR A 314 -161.98 15.57 -60.47
CA THR A 314 -162.57 14.73 -61.55
C THR A 314 -162.04 14.88 -63.00
N LYS A 315 -161.85 13.84 -63.84
CA LYS A 315 -162.23 12.40 -63.93
C LYS A 315 -161.17 11.69 -64.83
N THR A 316 -160.83 10.41 -64.64
CA THR A 316 -161.59 9.21 -65.07
C THR A 316 -161.13 8.02 -64.25
#